data_AF-A0A975SNY5-F1
#
_entry.id   AF-A0A975SNY5-F1
#
_cell.length_a   1.000
_cell.length_b   1.000
_cell.length_c   1.000
_cell.angle_alpha   90.00
_cell.angle_beta   90.00
_cell.angle_gamma   90.00
#
_symmetry.space_group_name_H-M   'P 1'
#
loop_
_entity.id
_entity.type
_entity.pdbx_description
1 polymer ?
#
loop_
_entity_poly.entity_id
_entity_poly.type
_entity_poly.pdbx_seq_one_letter_code
_entity_poly.pdbx_strand_id
1 'polypeptide(L)'
;MHSVLPKLTEAIIRAISEREAVGDVVVTVPVVALADYISEAVREVFTGNLLSPNELLSIAALLTEAAADPKFYDWEMPTKVGLTATEVQQLAERLRGITSL
;
A
#
# COMPACT_ATOMS: atom_id res chain seq x y z
N MET A 1 2.08 -12.20 -6.68
CA MET A 1 2.33 -11.04 -5.80
C MET A 1 1.49 -11.22 -4.55
N HIS A 2 2.13 -11.34 -3.38
CA HIS A 2 1.41 -11.50 -2.11
C HIS A 2 0.94 -10.13 -1.61
N SER A 3 -0.38 -9.99 -1.42
CA SER A 3 -1.02 -8.79 -0.86
C SER A 3 -0.33 -8.35 0.44
N VAL A 4 -0.21 -7.03 0.65
CA VAL A 4 0.46 -6.44 1.81
C VAL A 4 -0.38 -6.60 3.09
N LEU A 5 -1.71 -6.61 2.97
CA LEU A 5 -2.63 -6.82 4.10
C LEU A 5 -2.47 -8.18 4.79
N PRO A 6 -2.55 -9.34 4.09
CA PRO A 6 -2.36 -10.63 4.74
C PRO A 6 -0.96 -10.73 5.33
N LYS A 7 0.06 -10.12 4.71
CA LYS A 7 1.42 -10.07 5.29
C LYS A 7 1.53 -9.23 6.55
N LEU A 8 0.85 -8.08 6.61
CA LEU A 8 0.84 -7.22 7.80
C LEU A 8 0.07 -7.89 8.93
N THR A 9 -1.14 -8.39 8.66
CA THR A 9 -1.94 -9.13 9.62
C THR A 9 -1.20 -10.38 10.10
N GLU A 10 -0.59 -11.17 9.23
CA GLU A 10 0.23 -12.34 9.61
C GLU A 10 1.43 -11.94 10.48
N ALA A 11 2.12 -10.86 10.15
CA ALA A 11 3.23 -10.35 10.94
C ALA A 11 2.78 -9.89 12.34
N ILE A 12 1.63 -9.21 12.44
CA ILE A 12 1.04 -8.79 13.71
C ILE A 12 0.60 -10.00 14.53
N ILE A 13 -0.11 -10.97 13.92
CA ILE A 13 -0.50 -12.23 14.58
C ILE A 13 0.73 -12.91 15.16
N ARG A 14 1.78 -13.06 14.35
CA ARG A 14 3.03 -13.70 14.77
C ARG A 14 3.66 -12.96 15.95
N ALA A 15 3.79 -11.64 15.87
CA ALA A 15 4.40 -10.85 16.92
C ALA A 15 3.60 -10.93 18.24
N ILE A 16 2.27 -10.86 18.17
CA ILE A 16 1.41 -10.99 19.36
C ILE A 16 1.58 -12.37 19.99
N SER A 17 1.52 -13.44 19.19
CA SER A 17 1.68 -14.81 19.67
C SER A 17 3.06 -15.05 20.30
N GLU A 18 4.13 -14.52 19.71
CA GLU A 18 5.49 -14.62 20.25
C GLU A 18 5.60 -13.90 21.61
N ARG A 19 4.96 -12.74 21.76
CA ARG A 19 4.99 -11.96 23.00
C ARG A 19 4.10 -12.54 24.09
N GLU A 20 2.95 -13.10 23.72
CA GLU A 20 2.07 -13.81 24.63
C GLU A 20 2.75 -15.06 25.21
N ALA A 21 3.48 -15.81 24.38
CA ALA A 21 4.22 -17.00 24.81
C ALA A 21 5.32 -16.69 25.85
N VAL A 22 5.91 -15.50 25.80
CA VAL A 22 6.93 -15.04 26.77
C VAL A 22 6.28 -14.40 28.02
N GLY A 23 4.98 -14.13 27.99
CA GLY A 23 4.24 -13.50 29.08
C GLY A 23 4.35 -11.97 29.10
N ASP A 24 4.87 -11.36 28.02
CA ASP A 24 4.95 -9.89 27.89
C ASP A 24 3.55 -9.26 27.77
N VAL A 25 2.61 -10.00 27.18
CA VAL A 25 1.21 -9.59 26.98
C VAL A 25 0.26 -10.77 27.23
N VAL A 26 -0.99 -10.49 27.55
CA VAL A 26 -2.06 -11.51 27.68
C VAL A 26 -3.21 -11.12 26.76
N VAL A 27 -3.56 -12.00 25.82
CA VAL A 27 -4.62 -11.75 24.84
C VAL A 27 -5.88 -12.48 25.28
N THR A 28 -6.95 -11.72 25.53
CA THR A 28 -8.24 -12.27 26.00
C THR A 28 -9.28 -12.39 24.89
N VAL A 29 -8.88 -12.08 23.66
CA VAL A 29 -9.73 -12.06 22.46
C VAL A 29 -9.07 -12.89 21.35
N PRO A 30 -9.80 -13.27 20.28
CA PRO A 30 -9.18 -13.94 19.14
C PRO A 30 -8.04 -13.08 18.55
N VAL A 31 -6.84 -13.66 18.45
CA VAL A 31 -5.64 -12.94 18.00
C VAL A 31 -5.78 -12.35 16.60
N VAL A 32 -6.56 -13.02 15.74
CA VAL A 32 -6.87 -12.56 14.37
C VAL A 32 -7.66 -11.26 14.41
N ALA A 33 -8.70 -11.18 15.24
CA ALA A 33 -9.54 -9.99 15.36
C ALA A 33 -8.74 -8.79 15.91
N LEU A 34 -7.84 -9.04 16.86
CA LEU A 34 -6.94 -8.01 17.38
C LEU A 34 -5.92 -7.56 16.31
N ALA A 35 -5.36 -8.50 15.56
CA ALA A 35 -4.41 -8.21 14.51
C ALA A 35 -5.04 -7.40 13.37
N ASP A 36 -6.28 -7.71 12.98
CA ASP A 36 -7.05 -6.95 12.00
C ASP A 36 -7.27 -5.51 12.47
N TYR A 37 -7.67 -5.33 13.73
CA TYR A 37 -7.84 -4.00 14.33
C TYR A 37 -6.53 -3.19 14.34
N ILE A 38 -5.41 -3.80 14.75
CA ILE A 38 -4.10 -3.13 14.77
C ILE A 38 -3.63 -2.81 13.36
N SER A 39 -3.81 -3.73 12.41
CA SER A 39 -3.46 -3.53 11.00
C SER A 39 -4.18 -2.30 10.43
N GLU A 40 -5.48 -2.17 10.75
CA GLU A 40 -6.30 -1.03 10.33
C GLU A 40 -5.86 0.28 11.00
N ALA A 41 -5.58 0.29 12.30
CA ALA A 41 -5.08 1.47 13.00
C ALA A 41 -3.70 1.92 12.48
N VAL A 42 -2.80 0.98 12.17
CA VAL A 42 -1.49 1.27 11.55
C VAL A 42 -1.68 1.83 10.15
N ARG A 43 -2.64 1.31 9.39
CA ARG A 43 -3.00 1.83 8.06
C ARG A 43 -3.46 3.27 8.15
N GLU A 44 -4.33 3.61 9.11
CA GLU A 44 -4.82 4.98 9.31
C GLU A 44 -3.67 5.98 9.51
N VAL A 45 -2.61 5.58 10.23
CA VAL A 45 -1.41 6.40 10.42
C VAL A 45 -0.53 6.48 9.16
N PHE A 46 -0.36 5.36 8.44
CA PHE A 46 0.58 5.28 7.31
C PHE A 46 0.01 5.80 5.98
N THR A 47 -1.29 5.58 5.74
CA THR A 47 -2.03 6.17 4.62
C THR A 47 -2.62 7.53 4.98
N GLY A 48 -2.71 7.84 6.28
CA GLY A 48 -2.69 9.17 6.86
C GLY A 48 -3.53 10.20 6.10
N ASN A 49 -4.84 9.99 5.93
CA ASN A 49 -5.78 10.98 5.37
C ASN A 49 -5.37 11.69 4.06
N LEU A 50 -4.31 11.24 3.36
CA LEU A 50 -3.75 12.00 2.24
C LEU A 50 -4.47 11.62 0.95
N LEU A 51 -4.69 10.31 0.77
CA LEU A 51 -5.40 9.74 -0.37
C LEU A 51 -6.10 8.44 0.07
N SER A 52 -7.41 8.36 -0.15
CA SER A 52 -8.20 7.15 -0.01
C SER A 52 -7.79 6.07 -1.03
N PRO A 53 -8.15 4.79 -0.82
CA PRO A 53 -7.87 3.72 -1.78
C PRO A 53 -8.39 4.03 -3.20
N ASN A 54 -9.56 4.67 -3.30
CA ASN A 54 -10.13 5.08 -4.58
C ASN A 54 -9.31 6.19 -5.24
N GLU A 55 -8.84 7.18 -4.48
CA GLU A 55 -8.01 8.27 -5.01
C GLU A 55 -6.64 7.75 -5.48
N LEU A 56 -6.05 6.80 -4.75
CA LEU A 56 -4.83 6.12 -5.19
C LEU A 56 -5.05 5.31 -6.47
N LEU A 57 -6.20 4.62 -6.62
CA LEU A 57 -6.57 3.93 -7.86
C LEU A 57 -6.73 4.91 -9.02
N SER A 58 -7.39 6.05 -8.78
CA SER A 58 -7.55 7.11 -9.78
C SER A 58 -6.21 7.70 -10.22
N ILE A 59 -5.29 7.96 -9.28
CA ILE A 59 -3.93 8.44 -9.61
C ILE A 59 -3.17 7.37 -10.40
N ALA A 60 -3.26 6.10 -10.00
CA ALA A 60 -2.60 5.04 -10.73
C ALA A 60 -3.15 4.88 -12.17
N ALA A 61 -4.46 5.03 -12.36
CA ALA A 61 -5.07 5.08 -13.69
C ALA A 61 -4.56 6.28 -14.51
N LEU A 62 -4.54 7.48 -13.91
CA LEU A 62 -4.03 8.70 -14.55
C LEU A 62 -2.58 8.54 -15.01
N LEU A 63 -1.71 7.99 -14.16
CA LEU A 63 -0.30 7.78 -14.49
C LEU A 63 -0.11 6.74 -15.59
N THR A 64 -0.93 5.68 -15.63
CA THR A 64 -0.90 4.71 -16.73
C THR A 64 -1.31 5.33 -18.06
N GLU A 65 -2.41 6.08 -18.09
CA GLU A 65 -2.85 6.77 -19.32
C GLU A 65 -1.81 7.79 -19.77
N ALA A 66 -1.26 8.56 -18.82
CA ALA A 66 -0.20 9.51 -19.09
C ALA A 66 1.01 8.84 -19.73
N ALA A 67 1.54 7.76 -19.13
CA ALA A 67 2.71 7.06 -19.66
C ALA A 67 2.47 6.37 -21.01
N ALA A 68 1.22 5.99 -21.31
CA ALA A 68 0.85 5.30 -22.53
C ALA A 68 0.63 6.23 -23.74
N ASP A 69 0.33 7.52 -23.52
CA ASP A 69 0.13 8.50 -24.60
C ASP A 69 1.44 9.27 -24.90
N PRO A 70 2.10 9.02 -26.06
CA PRO A 70 3.35 9.70 -26.42
C PRO A 70 3.19 11.19 -26.71
N LYS A 71 1.96 11.68 -26.92
CA LYS A 71 1.67 13.11 -27.07
C LYS A 71 1.55 13.79 -25.71
N PHE A 72 1.09 13.05 -24.69
CA PHE A 72 0.99 13.54 -23.33
C PHE A 72 2.34 13.44 -22.61
N TYR A 73 3.02 12.29 -22.71
CA TYR A 73 4.35 12.05 -22.16
C TYR A 73 5.42 12.19 -23.23
N ASP A 74 5.52 13.38 -23.79
CA ASP A 74 6.49 13.71 -24.82
C ASP A 74 7.92 13.85 -24.26
N TRP A 75 8.85 14.34 -25.08
CA TRP A 75 10.25 14.51 -24.71
C TRP A 75 10.49 15.48 -23.54
N GLU A 76 9.54 16.37 -23.22
CA GLU A 76 9.68 17.38 -22.17
C GLU A 76 9.28 16.82 -20.80
N MET A 77 8.31 15.92 -20.76
CA MET A 77 7.76 15.36 -19.52
C MET A 77 8.80 14.60 -18.67
N PRO A 78 9.70 13.77 -19.21
CA PRO A 78 10.77 13.17 -18.43
C PRO A 78 11.65 14.18 -17.71
N THR A 79 11.91 15.34 -18.32
CA THR A 79 12.70 16.40 -17.69
C THR A 79 11.92 17.13 -16.60
N LYS A 80 10.62 17.37 -16.81
CA LYS A 80 9.75 18.07 -15.83
C LYS A 80 9.43 17.21 -14.61
N VAL A 81 9.12 15.94 -14.82
CA VAL A 81 8.68 15.00 -13.79
C VAL A 81 9.89 14.28 -13.16
N GLY A 82 11.02 14.21 -13.87
CA GLY A 82 12.21 13.49 -13.43
C GLY A 82 12.10 11.97 -13.55
N LEU A 83 11.07 11.47 -14.24
CA LEU A 83 10.82 10.05 -14.47
C LEU A 83 10.57 9.81 -15.96
N THR A 84 11.11 8.74 -16.51
CA THR A 84 10.75 8.25 -17.85
C THR A 84 9.32 7.72 -17.86
N ALA A 85 8.71 7.60 -19.05
CA ALA A 85 7.38 6.99 -19.20
C ALA A 85 7.33 5.57 -18.59
N THR A 86 8.40 4.79 -18.77
CA THR A 86 8.54 3.45 -18.18
C THR A 86 8.55 3.50 -16.64
N GLU A 87 9.26 4.45 -16.04
CA GLU A 87 9.30 4.60 -14.58
C GLU A 87 7.98 5.09 -14.00
N VAL A 88 7.25 5.94 -14.73
CA VAL A 88 5.88 6.34 -14.37
C VAL A 88 4.92 5.15 -14.44
N GLN A 89 5.04 4.30 -15.46
CA GLN A 89 4.25 3.08 -15.55
C GLN A 89 4.53 2.14 -14.36
N GLN A 90 5.81 1.97 -14.00
CA GLN A 90 6.20 1.19 -12.81
C GLN A 90 5.72 1.82 -11.50
N LEU A 91 5.64 3.15 -11.42
CA LEU A 91 5.03 3.84 -10.28
C LEU A 91 3.52 3.56 -10.20
N ALA A 92 2.81 3.64 -11.33
CA ALA A 92 1.38 3.34 -11.40
C ALA A 92 1.09 1.89 -10.94
N GLU A 93 1.90 0.92 -11.35
CA GLU A 93 1.77 -0.47 -10.93
C GLU A 93 2.02 -0.67 -9.43
N ARG A 94 3.03 0.00 -8.87
CA ARG A 94 3.27 0.00 -7.42
C ARG A 94 2.10 0.60 -6.65
N LEU A 95 1.54 1.71 -7.12
CA LEU A 95 0.36 2.33 -6.52
C LEU A 95 -0.87 1.42 -6.60
N ARG A 96 -1.12 0.77 -7.74
CA ARG A 96 -2.18 -0.24 -7.84
C ARG A 96 -1.98 -1.38 -6.86
N GLY A 97 -0.76 -1.88 -6.70
CA GLY A 97 -0.44 -2.95 -5.76
C GLY A 97 -0.67 -2.58 -4.29
N ILE A 98 -0.65 -1.28 -3.95
CA ILE A 98 -1.00 -0.77 -2.63
C ILE A 98 -2.54 -0.71 -2.45
N THR A 99 -3.29 -0.46 -3.53
CA THR A 99 -4.76 -0.31 -3.51
C THR A 99 -5.56 -1.55 -3.84
N SER A 100 -4.99 -2.51 -4.58
CA SER A 100 -5.59 -3.81 -4.87
C SER A 100 -5.48 -4.66 -3.60
N LEU A 101 -6.34 -4.32 -2.66
CA LEU A 101 -6.57 -4.94 -1.38
C LEU A 101 -7.94 -5.63 -1.45
#